data_AF-A0A7C6UGD7-F1
#
_entry.id   AF-A0A7C6UGD7-F1
#
_cell.length_a   1.000
_cell.length_b   1.000
_cell.length_c   1.000
_cell.angle_alpha   90.00
_cell.angle_beta   90.00
_cell.angle_gamma   90.00
#
_symmetry.space_group_name_H-M   'P 1'
#
loop_
_entity.id
_entity.type
_entity.pdbx_description
1 polymer ?
#
loop_
_entity_poly.entity_id
_entity_poly.type
_entity_poly.pdbx_seq_one_letter_code
_entity_poly.pdbx_strand_id
1 'polypeptide(L)'
;MKTRLLAALLIFGAPWARAQSTIVYAPGPAFWIPWSFGPSATLDMNQDGAIDFTFSRGPSFCTADIPSSHCEESFCAGTPATNSILNQGNYVASIPPGEWIGNSVPSNMAWSAGSYTYLYTCWDSPRYGTSGVYGPIGEQGEGYLGVRFSAADGFHYGWIFVRGQSIVDWAYETRPHHPIRAGAKPVPVLLTCLSLQRPGYLRMAAETETGKVYQVQVKTSLLDFSWSNLSFALLASGTSTLVDIPMTDPKAFYRVVEAD
;
A
#
# COMPACT_ATOMS: atom_id res chain seq x y z
N MET A 1 55.09 25.95 23.35
CA MET A 1 53.93 26.00 22.45
C MET A 1 53.37 24.58 22.30
N LYS A 2 52.16 24.32 22.80
CA LYS A 2 51.49 23.01 22.70
C LYS A 2 50.59 23.03 21.47
N THR A 3 50.97 22.33 20.41
CA THR A 3 50.13 22.13 19.23
C THR A 3 49.03 21.13 19.58
N ARG A 4 47.78 21.60 19.67
CA ARG A 4 46.60 20.73 19.78
C ARG A 4 46.22 20.28 18.37
N LEU A 5 46.45 19.01 18.05
CA LEU A 5 45.82 18.38 16.89
C LEU A 5 44.33 18.18 17.18
N LEU A 6 43.47 18.87 16.42
CA LEU A 6 42.06 18.52 16.31
C LEU A 6 41.96 17.29 15.40
N ALA A 7 41.54 16.16 15.97
CA ALA A 7 41.10 15.02 15.18
C ALA A 7 39.68 15.33 14.67
N ALA A 8 39.57 15.68 13.39
CA ALA A 8 38.28 15.74 12.71
C ALA A 8 37.80 14.30 12.46
N LEU A 9 36.82 13.86 13.24
CA LEU A 9 36.13 12.60 13.04
C LEU A 9 35.22 12.73 11.80
N LEU A 10 35.70 12.25 10.65
CA LEU A 10 34.89 12.04 9.46
C LEU A 10 33.87 10.93 9.76
N ILE A 11 32.66 11.32 10.20
CA ILE A 11 31.50 10.44 10.18
C ILE A 11 31.13 10.27 8.70
N PHE A 12 31.73 9.28 8.03
CA PHE A 12 31.10 8.70 6.85
C PHE A 12 29.76 8.13 7.33
N GLY A 13 28.67 8.83 7.02
CA GLY A 13 27.32 8.40 7.38
C GLY A 13 27.09 6.98 6.88
N ALA A 14 27.02 6.02 7.81
CA ALA A 14 26.75 4.64 7.47
C ALA A 14 25.40 4.60 6.72
N PRO A 15 25.33 4.09 5.49
CA PRO A 15 24.08 4.06 4.71
C PRO A 15 22.95 3.36 5.47
N TRP A 16 23.29 2.42 6.34
CA TRP A 16 22.35 1.69 7.21
C TRP A 16 21.66 2.55 8.27
N ALA A 17 22.23 3.71 8.63
CA ALA A 17 21.58 4.65 9.55
C ALA A 17 20.34 5.33 8.93
N ARG A 18 20.11 5.15 7.62
CA ARG A 18 18.92 5.62 6.89
C ARG A 18 18.03 4.50 6.35
N ALA A 19 18.41 3.24 6.56
CA ALA A 19 17.60 2.13 6.13
C ALA A 19 16.36 2.03 7.01
N GLN A 20 15.19 1.90 6.41
CA GLN A 20 13.92 1.88 7.13
C GLN A 20 12.92 0.99 6.40
N SER A 21 12.02 0.36 7.14
CA SER A 21 10.82 -0.21 6.53
C SER A 21 9.84 0.92 6.23
N THR A 22 9.54 1.13 4.94
CA THR A 22 8.81 2.32 4.46
C THR A 22 7.46 1.99 3.83
N ILE A 23 7.02 0.74 3.89
CA ILE A 23 5.72 0.35 3.36
C ILE A 23 4.72 0.25 4.52
N VAL A 24 3.64 1.01 4.43
CA VAL A 24 2.45 0.78 5.26
C VAL A 24 1.51 -0.12 4.49
N TYR A 25 1.12 -1.23 5.10
CA TYR A 25 0.23 -2.24 4.51
C TYR A 25 -0.99 -2.44 5.40
N ALA A 26 -2.15 -2.41 4.77
CA ALA A 26 -3.45 -2.58 5.38
C ALA A 26 -4.11 -3.84 4.81
N PRO A 27 -4.29 -4.92 5.60
CA PRO A 27 -4.85 -6.19 5.14
C PRO A 27 -6.39 -6.13 4.90
N GLY A 28 -6.97 -4.94 4.79
CA GLY A 28 -8.41 -4.72 4.89
C GLY A 28 -8.86 -4.26 6.28
N PRO A 29 -10.15 -3.92 6.45
CA PRO A 29 -11.24 -4.79 6.07
C PRO A 29 -11.50 -4.77 4.57
N ALA A 30 -11.72 -5.96 4.02
CA ALA A 30 -12.27 -6.06 2.68
C ALA A 30 -13.66 -5.42 2.71
N PHE A 31 -13.85 -4.31 2.03
CA PHE A 31 -15.16 -3.66 1.91
C PHE A 31 -15.69 -3.79 0.49
N TRP A 32 -17.01 -3.84 0.39
CA TRP A 32 -17.71 -4.02 -0.87
C TRP A 32 -18.04 -2.67 -1.48
N ILE A 33 -17.92 -2.59 -2.81
CA ILE A 33 -18.46 -1.47 -3.56
C ILE A 33 -19.99 -1.57 -3.49
N PRO A 34 -20.70 -0.55 -2.96
CA PRO A 34 -22.13 -0.67 -2.70
C PRO A 34 -22.95 -0.91 -3.96
N TRP A 35 -23.98 -1.75 -3.83
CA TRP A 35 -24.91 -2.01 -4.94
C TRP A 35 -25.91 -0.88 -5.16
N SER A 36 -26.08 0.03 -4.20
CA SER A 36 -27.01 1.15 -4.32
C SER A 36 -26.39 2.33 -5.07
N PHE A 37 -27.20 2.97 -5.91
CA PHE A 37 -26.86 4.28 -6.46
C PHE A 37 -26.89 5.31 -5.32
N GLY A 38 -25.75 5.89 -4.94
CA GLY A 38 -25.70 6.90 -3.87
C GLY A 38 -24.45 6.84 -2.99
N PRO A 39 -24.34 5.96 -1.98
CA PRO A 39 -23.16 5.97 -1.14
C PRO A 39 -21.99 5.34 -1.89
N SER A 40 -20.93 6.12 -2.09
CA SER A 40 -19.64 5.58 -2.47
C SER A 40 -19.02 4.93 -1.24
N ALA A 41 -18.42 3.75 -1.38
CA ALA A 41 -17.46 3.30 -0.38
C ALA A 41 -16.25 4.26 -0.42
N THR A 42 -15.63 4.48 0.74
CA THR A 42 -14.54 5.44 0.88
C THR A 42 -13.32 4.74 1.44
N LEU A 43 -12.16 5.17 0.98
CA LEU A 43 -10.87 4.72 1.47
C LEU A 43 -10.06 5.94 1.87
N ASP A 44 -9.66 5.96 3.13
CA ASP A 44 -8.62 6.80 3.70
C ASP A 44 -7.35 5.93 3.80
N MET A 45 -6.36 6.21 2.96
CA MET A 45 -5.18 5.36 2.79
C MET A 45 -4.22 5.44 3.96
N ASN A 46 -4.01 6.65 4.49
CA ASN A 46 -3.04 6.92 5.53
C ASN A 46 -3.68 7.05 6.93
N GLN A 47 -5.01 6.99 7.01
CA GLN A 47 -5.81 7.16 8.22
C GLN A 47 -5.66 8.54 8.88
N ASP A 48 -5.53 9.59 8.07
CA ASP A 48 -5.47 10.97 8.58
C ASP A 48 -6.86 11.62 8.74
N GLY A 49 -7.93 10.89 8.41
CA GLY A 49 -9.32 11.33 8.48
C GLY A 49 -9.83 11.99 7.19
N ALA A 50 -8.97 12.19 6.19
CA ALA A 50 -9.38 12.63 4.86
C ALA A 50 -9.64 11.42 3.94
N ILE A 51 -10.70 11.50 3.14
CA ILE A 51 -10.99 10.45 2.15
C ILE A 51 -10.03 10.62 0.98
N ASP A 52 -9.27 9.57 0.67
CA ASP A 52 -8.34 9.57 -0.46
C ASP A 52 -8.96 9.07 -1.76
N PHE A 53 -9.81 8.04 -1.67
CA PHE A 53 -10.45 7.39 -2.81
C PHE A 53 -11.89 7.02 -2.51
N THR A 54 -12.72 7.06 -3.56
CA THR A 54 -14.13 6.63 -3.48
C THR A 54 -14.42 5.56 -4.49
N PHE A 55 -15.26 4.59 -4.15
CA PHE A 55 -15.68 3.52 -5.03
C PHE A 55 -17.20 3.48 -5.12
N SER A 56 -17.72 3.50 -6.34
CA SER A 56 -19.15 3.63 -6.56
C SER A 56 -19.63 2.81 -7.75
N ARG A 57 -20.91 2.49 -7.72
CA ARG A 57 -21.64 2.00 -8.89
C ARG A 57 -22.13 3.19 -9.72
N GLY A 58 -21.92 3.13 -11.02
CA GLY A 58 -22.50 4.03 -12.01
C GLY A 58 -23.95 3.69 -12.32
N PRO A 59 -24.64 4.54 -13.11
CA PRO A 59 -25.97 4.23 -13.60
C PRO A 59 -25.94 3.04 -14.57
N SER A 60 -27.01 2.25 -14.60
CA SER A 60 -27.21 1.20 -15.58
C SER A 60 -27.93 1.77 -16.81
N PHE A 61 -27.46 1.42 -18.01
CA PHE A 61 -28.08 1.83 -19.27
C PHE A 61 -28.44 0.61 -20.08
N CYS A 62 -29.60 0.64 -20.74
CA CYS A 62 -30.04 -0.43 -21.62
C CYS A 62 -30.54 0.15 -22.94
N THR A 63 -30.36 -0.61 -24.02
CA THR A 63 -31.05 -0.34 -25.29
C THR A 63 -32.56 -0.55 -25.12
N ALA A 64 -33.35 0.25 -25.85
CA ALA A 64 -34.81 0.28 -25.70
C ALA A 64 -35.56 -0.87 -26.41
N ASP A 65 -34.85 -1.76 -27.11
CA ASP A 65 -35.46 -2.90 -27.78
C ASP A 65 -35.90 -3.99 -26.79
N ILE A 66 -36.87 -4.83 -27.17
CA ILE A 66 -37.42 -5.89 -26.29
C ILE A 66 -37.26 -7.26 -26.96
N PRO A 67 -36.62 -8.26 -26.30
CA PRO A 67 -35.72 -8.08 -25.15
C PRO A 67 -34.54 -7.17 -25.50
N SER A 68 -33.92 -6.51 -24.51
CA SER A 68 -32.80 -5.58 -24.74
C SER A 68 -31.62 -6.30 -25.40
N SER A 69 -31.03 -5.66 -26.40
CA SER A 69 -29.84 -6.14 -27.10
C SER A 69 -28.54 -5.80 -26.37
N HIS A 70 -28.54 -4.81 -25.48
CA HIS A 70 -27.39 -4.48 -24.65
C HIS A 70 -27.84 -3.71 -23.39
N CYS A 71 -27.35 -4.15 -22.24
CA CYS A 71 -27.38 -3.44 -20.98
C CYS A 71 -25.96 -3.35 -20.43
N GLU A 72 -25.58 -2.22 -19.87
CA GLU A 72 -24.27 -2.01 -19.26
C GLU A 72 -24.36 -1.33 -17.90
N GLU A 73 -23.36 -1.61 -17.08
CA GLU A 73 -23.23 -1.15 -15.72
C GLU A 73 -21.76 -0.97 -15.37
N SER A 74 -21.39 0.23 -14.95
CA SER A 74 -20.00 0.54 -14.63
C SER A 74 -19.75 0.64 -13.12
N PHE A 75 -18.59 0.15 -12.69
CA PHE A 75 -18.03 0.43 -11.38
C PHE A 75 -16.93 1.45 -11.54
N CYS A 76 -16.89 2.44 -10.66
CA CYS A 76 -16.00 3.58 -10.78
C CYS A 76 -15.14 3.75 -9.53
N ALA A 77 -13.91 4.21 -9.74
CA ALA A 77 -13.06 4.76 -8.71
C ALA A 77 -12.94 6.27 -8.93
N GLY A 78 -13.15 7.05 -7.87
CA GLY A 78 -13.09 8.50 -7.86
C GLY A 78 -11.98 8.99 -6.93
N THR A 79 -11.48 10.19 -7.21
CA THR A 79 -10.47 10.86 -6.39
C THR A 79 -10.91 12.29 -6.06
N PRO A 80 -10.58 12.81 -4.86
CA PRO A 80 -10.49 14.25 -4.66
C PRO A 80 -9.51 14.88 -5.66
N ALA A 81 -9.64 16.19 -5.91
CA ALA A 81 -8.89 16.89 -6.96
C ALA A 81 -7.34 16.78 -6.85
N THR A 82 -6.81 16.50 -5.66
CA THR A 82 -5.37 16.35 -5.41
C THR A 82 -4.86 14.93 -5.65
N ASN A 83 -5.74 13.92 -5.55
CA ASN A 83 -5.36 12.52 -5.64
C ASN A 83 -5.56 12.01 -7.08
N SER A 84 -4.86 10.95 -7.44
CA SER A 84 -4.86 10.43 -8.80
C SER A 84 -4.86 8.91 -8.85
N ILE A 85 -5.49 8.37 -9.89
CA ILE A 85 -5.47 6.94 -10.23
C ILE A 85 -4.73 6.76 -11.55
N LEU A 86 -4.00 5.65 -11.66
CA LEU A 86 -3.32 5.28 -12.88
C LEU A 86 -4.29 4.59 -13.84
N ASN A 87 -4.53 5.23 -14.99
CA ASN A 87 -5.50 4.78 -15.97
C ASN A 87 -4.82 4.18 -17.20
N GLN A 88 -5.55 3.31 -17.89
CA GLN A 88 -5.26 2.82 -19.24
C GLN A 88 -6.49 3.06 -20.12
N GLY A 89 -6.47 4.14 -20.90
CA GLY A 89 -7.67 4.63 -21.60
C GLY A 89 -8.73 5.13 -20.62
N ASN A 90 -9.97 4.66 -20.76
CA ASN A 90 -11.10 5.04 -19.89
C ASN A 90 -11.19 4.21 -18.61
N TYR A 91 -10.38 3.16 -18.50
CA TYR A 91 -10.38 2.25 -17.35
C TYR A 91 -9.16 2.47 -16.47
N VAL A 92 -9.23 2.02 -15.23
CA VAL A 92 -8.05 1.88 -14.39
C VAL A 92 -7.09 0.86 -15.02
N ALA A 93 -5.79 1.14 -14.93
CA ALA A 93 -4.80 0.17 -15.34
C ALA A 93 -4.80 -1.02 -14.36
N SER A 94 -4.72 -2.25 -14.89
CA SER A 94 -4.37 -3.42 -14.08
C SER A 94 -2.85 -3.56 -14.07
N ILE A 95 -2.24 -3.36 -12.91
CA ILE A 95 -0.79 -3.37 -12.73
C ILE A 95 -0.35 -4.78 -12.29
N PRO A 96 0.54 -5.44 -13.04
CA PRO A 96 1.02 -6.77 -12.66
C PRO A 96 1.73 -6.75 -11.29
N PRO A 97 1.63 -7.83 -10.50
CA PRO A 97 2.33 -7.92 -9.22
C PRO A 97 3.84 -7.70 -9.39
N GLY A 98 4.44 -6.89 -8.51
CA GLY A 98 5.86 -6.58 -8.56
C GLY A 98 6.26 -5.43 -9.49
N GLU A 99 5.36 -4.96 -10.37
CA GLU A 99 5.65 -3.81 -11.24
C GLU A 99 5.65 -2.48 -10.47
N TRP A 100 6.47 -1.54 -10.94
CA TRP A 100 6.63 -0.25 -10.29
C TRP A 100 5.44 0.69 -10.54
N ILE A 101 4.99 1.34 -9.48
CA ILE A 101 3.99 2.40 -9.46
C ILE A 101 4.69 3.67 -8.97
N GLY A 102 4.80 4.66 -9.85
CA GLY A 102 5.55 5.87 -9.56
C GLY A 102 5.33 6.98 -10.58
N ASN A 103 6.25 7.95 -10.58
CA ASN A 103 6.18 9.09 -11.49
C ASN A 103 6.41 8.71 -12.96
N SER A 104 7.27 7.72 -13.21
CA SER A 104 7.48 7.18 -14.54
C SER A 104 6.31 6.27 -14.91
N VAL A 105 5.56 6.65 -15.94
CA VAL A 105 4.36 5.94 -16.37
C VAL A 105 4.60 5.31 -17.75
N PRO A 106 4.17 4.05 -17.99
CA PRO A 106 4.20 3.45 -19.32
C PRO A 106 3.45 4.27 -20.37
N SER A 107 3.82 4.15 -21.65
CA SER A 107 3.34 5.03 -22.74
C SER A 107 1.84 5.01 -23.01
N ASN A 108 1.12 4.00 -22.52
CA ASN A 108 -0.34 3.85 -22.67
C ASN A 108 -1.11 4.08 -21.37
N MET A 109 -0.44 4.57 -20.33
CA MET A 109 -1.04 4.87 -19.04
C MET A 109 -0.87 6.34 -18.69
N ALA A 110 -1.77 6.86 -17.86
CA ALA A 110 -1.69 8.23 -17.39
C ALA A 110 -2.32 8.39 -16.00
N TRP A 111 -1.74 9.27 -15.19
CA TRP A 111 -2.36 9.71 -13.95
C TRP A 111 -3.55 10.61 -14.27
N SER A 112 -4.73 10.25 -13.77
CA SER A 112 -5.95 11.08 -13.84
C SER A 112 -6.31 11.60 -12.45
N ALA A 113 -6.71 12.88 -12.35
CA ALA A 113 -7.08 13.52 -11.09
C ALA A 113 -8.47 14.14 -11.18
N GLY A 114 -9.19 14.24 -10.04
CA GLY A 114 -10.44 14.98 -9.94
C GLY A 114 -11.56 14.47 -10.86
N SER A 115 -11.57 13.17 -11.16
CA SER A 115 -12.55 12.53 -12.06
C SER A 115 -12.87 11.11 -11.59
N TYR A 116 -13.99 10.58 -12.06
CA TYR A 116 -14.29 9.15 -11.97
C TYR A 116 -13.65 8.41 -13.13
N THR A 117 -12.96 7.31 -12.83
CA THR A 117 -12.44 6.36 -13.82
C THR A 117 -13.16 5.03 -13.65
N TYR A 118 -13.45 4.35 -14.75
CA TYR A 118 -14.07 3.03 -14.69
C TYR A 118 -13.08 1.99 -14.12
N LEU A 119 -13.45 1.32 -13.04
CA LEU A 119 -12.77 0.11 -12.59
C LEU A 119 -12.99 -1.01 -13.62
N TYR A 120 -14.25 -1.24 -13.95
CA TYR A 120 -14.71 -2.18 -14.98
C TYR A 120 -16.18 -1.90 -15.31
N THR A 121 -16.64 -2.42 -16.44
CA THR A 121 -18.04 -2.32 -16.89
C THR A 121 -18.58 -3.71 -17.15
N CYS A 122 -19.61 -4.13 -16.42
CA CYS A 122 -20.36 -5.34 -16.72
C CYS A 122 -21.35 -5.04 -17.85
N TRP A 123 -21.57 -5.99 -18.74
CA TRP A 123 -22.62 -5.90 -19.75
C TRP A 123 -23.36 -7.22 -19.90
N ASP A 124 -24.63 -7.14 -20.28
CA ASP A 124 -25.46 -8.28 -20.61
C ASP A 124 -26.35 -7.96 -21.83
N SER A 125 -26.75 -9.00 -22.53
CA SER A 125 -27.63 -8.93 -23.68
C SER A 125 -28.69 -10.02 -23.56
N PRO A 126 -29.85 -9.70 -22.98
CA PRO A 126 -30.96 -10.64 -22.85
C PRO A 126 -31.45 -11.18 -24.19
N ARG A 127 -31.41 -10.37 -25.26
CA ARG A 127 -31.80 -10.79 -26.61
C ARG A 127 -30.94 -11.93 -27.14
N TYR A 128 -29.62 -11.84 -26.96
CA TYR A 128 -28.66 -12.80 -27.48
C TYR A 128 -28.22 -13.84 -26.43
N GLY A 129 -28.65 -13.71 -25.18
CA GLY A 129 -28.27 -14.60 -24.09
C GLY A 129 -26.77 -14.54 -23.75
N THR A 130 -26.13 -13.39 -23.94
CA THR A 130 -24.69 -13.19 -23.71
C THR A 130 -24.44 -12.18 -22.60
N SER A 131 -23.27 -12.26 -21.97
CA SER A 131 -22.80 -11.28 -21.00
C SER A 131 -21.28 -11.26 -20.95
N GLY A 132 -20.72 -10.20 -20.36
CA GLY A 132 -19.29 -10.05 -20.21
C GLY A 132 -18.92 -8.86 -19.33
N VAL A 133 -17.63 -8.56 -19.33
CA VAL A 133 -17.06 -7.44 -18.61
C VAL A 133 -15.99 -6.78 -19.46
N TYR A 134 -15.92 -5.45 -19.40
CA TYR A 134 -14.87 -4.64 -19.99
C TYR A 134 -13.98 -4.07 -18.90
N GLY A 135 -12.73 -3.81 -19.27
CA GLY A 135 -11.76 -3.13 -18.43
C GLY A 135 -10.71 -4.10 -17.90
N PRO A 136 -9.42 -3.68 -17.79
CA PRO A 136 -8.32 -4.59 -17.50
C PRO A 136 -8.49 -5.40 -16.21
N ILE A 137 -8.96 -4.77 -15.12
CA ILE A 137 -9.20 -5.47 -13.84
C ILE A 137 -10.44 -6.37 -13.92
N GLY A 138 -11.50 -5.92 -14.60
CA GLY A 138 -12.74 -6.69 -14.75
C GLY A 138 -12.52 -7.99 -15.51
N GLU A 139 -11.81 -7.92 -16.65
CA GLU A 139 -11.49 -9.08 -17.50
C GLU A 139 -10.61 -10.10 -16.79
N GLN A 140 -9.76 -9.65 -15.85
CA GLN A 140 -8.92 -10.50 -15.02
C GLN A 140 -9.64 -11.04 -13.77
N GLY A 141 -10.78 -10.44 -13.40
CA GLY A 141 -11.53 -10.72 -12.16
C GLY A 141 -10.90 -10.13 -10.89
N GLU A 142 -9.61 -9.83 -10.92
CA GLU A 142 -8.86 -9.16 -9.86
C GLU A 142 -7.66 -8.39 -10.43
N GLY A 143 -7.12 -7.45 -9.67
CA GLY A 143 -5.93 -6.71 -10.07
C GLY A 143 -5.53 -5.61 -9.10
N TYR A 144 -4.31 -5.11 -9.28
CA TYR A 144 -3.81 -3.95 -8.56
C TYR A 144 -4.08 -2.69 -9.38
N LEU A 145 -4.75 -1.70 -8.78
CA LEU A 145 -4.72 -0.34 -9.32
C LEU A 145 -3.61 0.46 -8.66
N GLY A 146 -2.92 1.28 -9.46
CA GLY A 146 -1.94 2.23 -8.98
C GLY A 146 -2.61 3.54 -8.56
N VAL A 147 -2.20 4.05 -7.41
CA VAL A 147 -2.72 5.30 -6.87
C VAL A 147 -1.61 6.27 -6.48
N ARG A 148 -1.96 7.54 -6.46
CA ARG A 148 -1.15 8.62 -5.91
C ARG A 148 -2.04 9.51 -5.05
N PHE A 149 -1.65 9.76 -3.81
CA PHE A 149 -2.40 10.63 -2.90
C PHE A 149 -1.50 11.68 -2.25
N SER A 150 -2.08 12.80 -1.84
CA SER A 150 -1.39 13.86 -1.11
C SER A 150 -1.52 13.63 0.40
N ALA A 151 -0.39 13.63 1.10
CA ALA A 151 -0.32 13.74 2.54
C ALA A 151 0.38 15.05 2.96
N ALA A 152 0.51 15.30 4.26
CA ALA A 152 1.11 16.52 4.79
C ALA A 152 2.57 16.76 4.36
N ASP A 153 3.31 15.68 4.09
CA ASP A 153 4.73 15.68 3.70
C ASP A 153 4.97 15.55 2.20
N GLY A 154 3.92 15.33 1.40
CA GLY A 154 4.01 15.34 -0.07
C GLY A 154 3.13 14.28 -0.73
N PHE A 155 3.47 13.93 -1.97
CA PHE A 155 2.75 12.89 -2.71
C PHE A 155 3.34 11.52 -2.42
N HIS A 156 2.45 10.54 -2.20
CA HIS A 156 2.81 9.15 -1.96
C HIS A 156 2.24 8.26 -3.05
N TYR A 157 2.95 7.19 -3.37
CA TYR A 157 2.49 6.16 -4.29
C TYR A 157 1.99 4.94 -3.52
N GLY A 158 0.90 4.36 -4.01
CA GLY A 158 0.28 3.20 -3.40
C GLY A 158 -0.33 2.27 -4.43
N TRP A 159 -0.80 1.14 -3.93
CA TRP A 159 -1.62 0.21 -4.68
C TRP A 159 -2.86 -0.16 -3.86
N ILE A 160 -3.93 -0.48 -4.57
CA ILE A 160 -5.15 -1.07 -4.01
C ILE A 160 -5.42 -2.36 -4.76
N PHE A 161 -5.70 -3.43 -4.04
CA PHE A 161 -6.07 -4.70 -4.65
C PHE A 161 -7.59 -4.83 -4.71
N VAL A 162 -8.09 -5.11 -5.91
CA VAL A 162 -9.52 -5.25 -6.19
C VAL A 162 -9.77 -6.67 -6.67
N ARG A 163 -10.85 -7.28 -6.18
CA ARG A 163 -11.34 -8.59 -6.63
C ARG A 163 -12.85 -8.53 -6.78
N GLY A 164 -13.32 -8.59 -8.01
CA GLY A 164 -14.72 -8.33 -8.34
C GLY A 164 -15.19 -7.01 -7.74
N GLN A 165 -16.21 -7.07 -6.88
CA GLN A 165 -16.80 -5.90 -6.21
C GLN A 165 -16.14 -5.56 -4.86
N SER A 166 -15.01 -6.17 -4.53
CA SER A 166 -14.35 -5.99 -3.24
C SER A 166 -13.05 -5.22 -3.37
N ILE A 167 -12.87 -4.22 -2.52
CA ILE A 167 -11.56 -3.68 -2.18
C ILE A 167 -11.00 -4.56 -1.08
N VAL A 168 -9.89 -5.26 -1.34
CA VAL A 168 -9.40 -6.34 -0.47
C VAL A 168 -8.38 -5.84 0.53
N ASP A 169 -7.30 -5.25 0.04
CA ASP A 169 -6.20 -4.69 0.80
C ASP A 169 -5.53 -3.55 0.01
N TRP A 170 -4.66 -2.81 0.68
CA TRP A 170 -3.91 -1.71 0.08
C TRP A 170 -2.59 -1.49 0.81
N ALA A 171 -1.66 -0.82 0.12
CA ALA A 171 -0.43 -0.35 0.73
C ALA A 171 0.08 0.93 0.06
N TYR A 172 0.94 1.65 0.78
CA TYR A 172 1.62 2.81 0.24
C TYR A 172 3.05 2.95 0.76
N GLU A 173 3.86 3.69 0.01
CA GLU A 173 5.23 4.05 0.33
C GLU A 173 5.25 5.36 1.15
N THR A 174 5.80 5.31 2.36
CA THR A 174 5.79 6.42 3.33
C THR A 174 6.78 7.52 2.97
N ARG A 175 7.75 7.28 2.08
CA ARG A 175 8.66 8.32 1.60
C ARG A 175 7.97 9.09 0.47
N PRO A 176 7.84 10.42 0.57
CA PRO A 176 7.29 11.22 -0.51
C PRO A 176 8.02 10.98 -1.83
N HIS A 177 7.26 10.90 -2.93
CA HIS A 177 7.72 10.72 -4.30
C HIS A 177 8.48 9.42 -4.60
N HIS A 178 8.54 8.47 -3.67
CA HIS A 178 9.20 7.18 -3.89
C HIS A 178 8.21 6.17 -4.47
N PRO A 179 8.60 5.42 -5.52
CA PRO A 179 7.71 4.44 -6.14
C PRO A 179 7.52 3.22 -5.24
N ILE A 180 6.40 2.53 -5.41
CA ILE A 180 6.09 1.26 -4.75
C ILE A 180 5.86 0.17 -5.79
N ARG A 181 6.17 -1.08 -5.47
CA ARG A 181 5.78 -2.21 -6.34
C ARG A 181 4.35 -2.64 -6.04
N ALA A 182 3.57 -2.98 -7.06
CA ALA A 182 2.24 -3.56 -6.89
C ALA A 182 2.32 -4.83 -6.01
N GLY A 183 1.49 -4.90 -4.97
CA GLY A 183 1.48 -6.00 -4.00
C GLY A 183 2.63 -5.98 -2.97
N ALA A 184 3.47 -4.95 -2.95
CA ALA A 184 4.53 -4.83 -1.95
C ALA A 184 3.95 -4.62 -0.55
N LYS A 185 4.48 -5.38 0.41
CA LYS A 185 4.12 -5.35 1.83
C LYS A 185 5.38 -5.55 2.68
N PRO A 186 5.40 -5.10 3.95
CA PRO A 186 6.50 -5.40 4.86
C PRO A 186 6.74 -6.91 4.93
N VAL A 187 7.99 -7.34 4.79
CA VAL A 187 8.39 -8.75 4.87
C VAL A 187 8.77 -9.05 6.32
N PRO A 188 7.91 -9.75 7.10
CA PRO A 188 8.22 -10.07 8.49
C PRO A 188 9.29 -11.15 8.56
N VAL A 189 10.15 -11.02 9.55
CA VAL A 189 11.21 -11.96 9.85
C VAL A 189 10.80 -12.86 11.01
N LEU A 190 11.17 -14.14 10.92
CA LEU A 190 10.93 -15.10 11.99
C LEU A 190 11.75 -14.76 13.23
N LEU A 191 11.08 -14.72 14.38
CA LEU A 191 11.72 -14.57 15.69
C LEU A 191 11.99 -15.96 16.26
N THR A 192 13.25 -16.31 16.45
CA THR A 192 13.70 -17.62 16.97
C THR A 192 13.89 -17.63 18.48
N CYS A 193 14.05 -16.47 19.10
CA CYS A 193 14.14 -16.34 20.54
C CYS A 193 13.42 -15.07 21.00
N LEU A 194 12.63 -15.20 22.07
CA LEU A 194 12.03 -14.09 22.79
C LEU A 194 12.23 -14.31 24.28
N SER A 195 12.94 -13.41 24.96
CA SER A 195 13.19 -13.55 26.39
C SER A 195 13.36 -12.20 27.10
N LEU A 196 12.96 -12.16 28.37
CA LEU A 196 13.25 -11.04 29.27
C LEU A 196 14.62 -11.29 29.92
N GLN A 197 15.67 -10.76 29.32
CA GLN A 197 17.04 -10.97 29.81
C GLN A 197 17.39 -10.10 31.02
N ARG A 198 16.76 -8.92 31.11
CA ARG A 198 16.87 -8.01 32.26
C ARG A 198 15.56 -7.23 32.43
N PRO A 199 15.24 -6.76 33.64
CA PRO A 199 14.03 -5.96 33.88
C PRO A 199 13.94 -4.78 32.90
N GLY A 200 12.78 -4.64 32.24
CA GLY A 200 12.51 -3.56 31.29
C GLY A 200 13.11 -3.71 29.89
N TYR A 201 13.76 -4.84 29.57
CA TYR A 201 14.26 -5.10 28.21
C TYR A 201 13.81 -6.46 27.68
N LEU A 202 13.34 -6.44 26.44
CA LEU A 202 12.96 -7.60 25.68
C LEU A 202 14.07 -7.97 24.71
N ARG A 203 14.69 -9.14 24.88
CA ARG A 203 15.65 -9.68 23.91
C ARG A 203 14.91 -10.47 22.85
N MET A 204 15.23 -10.17 21.59
CA MET A 204 14.76 -10.90 20.42
C MET A 204 15.95 -11.44 19.62
N ALA A 205 15.80 -12.63 19.06
CA ALA A 205 16.63 -13.13 17.99
C ALA A 205 15.79 -13.24 16.71
N ALA A 206 16.25 -12.61 15.63
CA ALA A 206 15.61 -12.65 14.33
C ALA A 206 16.46 -13.45 13.33
N GLU A 207 15.83 -14.25 12.47
CA GLU A 207 16.53 -14.93 11.37
C GLU A 207 16.89 -13.95 10.26
N THR A 208 18.17 -13.66 10.11
CA THR A 208 18.64 -12.62 9.20
C THR A 208 19.48 -13.17 8.07
N GLU A 209 19.76 -12.36 7.06
CA GLU A 209 20.67 -12.67 5.97
C GLU A 209 21.82 -11.66 5.99
N THR A 210 23.05 -12.16 5.89
CA THR A 210 24.25 -11.32 5.93
C THR A 210 24.19 -10.23 4.85
N GLY A 211 24.37 -8.97 5.26
CA GLY A 211 24.36 -7.82 4.36
C GLY A 211 22.99 -7.17 4.16
N LYS A 212 21.91 -7.77 4.65
CA LYS A 212 20.59 -7.13 4.71
C LYS A 212 20.46 -6.23 5.93
N VAL A 213 19.54 -5.27 5.82
CA VAL A 213 19.14 -4.40 6.91
C VAL A 213 17.72 -4.70 7.32
N TYR A 214 17.45 -4.61 8.62
CA TYR A 214 16.15 -4.89 9.20
C TYR A 214 15.72 -3.74 10.10
N GLN A 215 14.41 -3.58 10.23
CA GLN A 215 13.79 -2.57 11.06
C GLN A 215 12.95 -3.26 12.14
N VAL A 216 13.15 -2.84 13.39
CA VAL A 216 12.24 -3.22 14.48
C VAL A 216 11.05 -2.26 14.44
N GLN A 217 9.87 -2.84 14.48
CA GLN A 217 8.60 -2.14 14.47
C GLN A 217 7.80 -2.43 15.74
N VAL A 218 7.05 -1.42 16.18
CA VAL A 218 6.23 -1.48 17.40
C VAL A 218 4.81 -0.98 17.14
N LYS A 219 3.85 -1.57 17.84
CA LYS A 219 2.48 -1.08 18.03
C LYS A 219 2.08 -1.21 19.49
N THR A 220 1.28 -0.31 20.02
CA THR A 220 0.78 -0.41 21.41
C THR A 220 -0.56 -1.16 21.46
N SER A 221 -1.29 -1.18 20.35
CA SER A 221 -2.51 -1.96 20.15
C SER A 221 -2.49 -2.72 18.83
N LEU A 222 -3.06 -3.93 18.80
CA LEU A 222 -3.31 -4.64 17.54
C LEU A 222 -4.41 -3.98 16.70
N LEU A 223 -5.14 -3.02 17.28
CA LEU A 223 -6.14 -2.21 16.58
C LEU A 223 -5.52 -0.98 15.90
N ASP A 224 -4.27 -0.64 16.22
CA ASP A 224 -3.58 0.46 15.54
C ASP A 224 -3.38 0.07 14.07
N PHE A 225 -3.56 1.02 13.16
CA PHE A 225 -3.44 0.78 11.73
C PHE A 225 -1.99 0.57 11.28
N SER A 226 -1.10 1.51 11.59
CA SER A 226 0.28 1.50 11.11
C SER A 226 1.27 1.05 12.18
N TRP A 227 2.32 0.35 11.75
CA TRP A 227 3.45 0.02 12.61
C TRP A 227 4.39 1.21 12.66
N SER A 228 4.92 1.52 13.85
CA SER A 228 5.94 2.56 14.01
C SER A 228 7.32 1.93 14.03
N ASN A 229 8.27 2.55 13.33
CA ASN A 229 9.67 2.11 13.36
C ASN A 229 10.35 2.61 14.64
N LEU A 230 11.12 1.74 15.29
CA LEU A 230 12.07 2.19 16.31
C LEU A 230 13.22 2.97 15.66
N SER A 231 13.87 3.86 16.39
CA SER A 231 14.84 4.83 15.87
C SER A 231 16.19 4.24 15.44
N PHE A 232 16.29 2.92 15.24
CA PHE A 232 17.50 2.22 14.84
C PHE A 232 17.19 1.11 13.84
N ALA A 233 18.16 0.83 12.97
CA ALA A 233 18.14 -0.29 12.05
C ALA A 233 19.15 -1.36 12.48
N LEU A 234 18.87 -2.61 12.12
CA LEU A 234 19.69 -3.78 12.43
C LEU A 234 20.43 -4.21 11.16
N LEU A 235 21.74 -3.97 11.11
CA LEU A 235 22.58 -4.55 10.08
C LEU A 235 22.89 -6.00 10.44
N ALA A 236 22.50 -6.93 9.58
CA ALA A 236 22.78 -8.34 9.78
C ALA A 236 24.20 -8.70 9.33
N SER A 237 25.02 -9.17 10.26
CA SER A 237 26.35 -9.72 9.99
C SER A 237 26.37 -11.26 9.94
N GLY A 238 25.20 -11.90 10.04
CA GLY A 238 25.07 -13.35 10.08
C GLY A 238 23.61 -13.80 9.93
N THR A 239 23.36 -15.09 10.16
CA THR A 239 22.04 -15.72 9.99
C THR A 239 21.08 -15.49 11.16
N SER A 240 21.57 -14.89 12.25
CA SER A 240 20.78 -14.55 13.42
C SER A 240 21.27 -13.23 13.99
N THR A 241 20.36 -12.28 14.17
CA THR A 241 20.65 -10.98 14.78
C THR A 241 19.90 -10.83 16.10
N LEU A 242 20.66 -10.52 17.16
CA LEU A 242 20.13 -10.26 18.49
C LEU A 242 19.87 -8.77 18.68
N VAL A 243 18.73 -8.43 19.28
CA VAL A 243 18.39 -7.05 19.65
C VAL A 243 17.76 -7.03 21.04
N ASP A 244 18.17 -6.05 21.85
CA ASP A 244 17.57 -5.74 23.15
C ASP A 244 16.73 -4.48 23.02
N ILE A 245 15.42 -4.61 23.18
CA ILE A 245 14.46 -3.53 23.01
C ILE A 245 14.00 -3.04 24.39
N PRO A 246 14.12 -1.73 24.69
CA PRO A 246 13.56 -1.18 25.91
C PRO A 246 12.03 -1.25 25.86
N MET A 247 11.42 -1.80 26.91
CA MET A 247 9.96 -1.84 27.06
C MET A 247 9.48 -0.52 27.66
N THR A 248 9.30 0.50 26.83
CA THR A 248 8.84 1.82 27.27
C THR A 248 7.36 1.84 27.62
N ASP A 249 6.56 0.96 27.01
CA ASP A 249 5.14 0.82 27.24
C ASP A 249 4.79 -0.51 27.93
N PRO A 250 3.78 -0.51 28.83
CA PRO A 250 3.36 -1.71 29.55
C PRO A 250 2.70 -2.75 28.62
N LYS A 251 2.24 -2.34 27.43
CA LYS A 251 1.71 -3.22 26.38
C LYS A 251 2.25 -2.75 25.03
N ALA A 252 3.03 -3.62 24.40
CA ALA A 252 3.58 -3.37 23.07
C ALA A 252 3.72 -4.69 22.31
N PHE A 253 3.44 -4.63 21.03
CA PHE A 253 3.64 -5.69 20.05
C PHE A 253 4.84 -5.28 19.22
N TYR A 254 5.71 -6.25 18.94
CA TYR A 254 6.93 -6.01 18.19
C TYR A 254 7.00 -6.98 17.01
N ARG A 255 7.58 -6.51 15.91
CA ARG A 255 8.01 -7.36 14.81
C ARG A 255 9.33 -6.86 14.25
N VAL A 256 10.03 -7.73 13.57
CA VAL A 256 11.20 -7.38 12.76
C VAL A 256 10.82 -7.56 11.31
N VAL A 257 11.16 -6.59 10.47
CA VAL A 257 10.88 -6.61 9.03
C VAL A 257 12.13 -6.24 8.24
N GLU A 258 12.22 -6.69 6.99
CA GLU A 258 13.25 -6.19 6.07
C GLU A 258 13.10 -4.66 5.87
N ALA A 259 14.24 -3.99 5.72
CA ALA A 259 14.35 -2.55 5.50
C ALA A 259 15.12 -2.27 4.20
N ASP A 260 14.75 -1.17 3.55
CA ASP A 260 15.37 -0.69 2.29
C ASP A 260 16.38 0.43 2.55
#